data_AF-A0A3C1H9I6-F1
#
_entry.id   AF-A0A3C1H9I6-F1
#
_cell.length_a   1.000
_cell.length_b   1.000
_cell.length_c   1.000
_cell.angle_alpha   90.00
_cell.angle_beta   90.00
_cell.angle_gamma   90.00
#
_symmetry.space_group_name_H-M   'P 1'
#
loop_
_entity.id
_entity.type
_entity.pdbx_description
1 polymer ?
#
loop_
_entity_poly.entity_id
_entity_poly.type
_entity_poly.pdbx_seq_one_letter_code
_entity_poly.pdbx_strand_id
1 'polypeptide(L)'
;MNFSGTPPAVCSLMLAALVSVPVWAPAGARADDYQGATHMMPFEEDTIHYNKTPAEGAVPRLQRRIDDGTAQIEFHPRFGYLPGILRELGVSTNSQMLVFSKTSFQRERISPHAPRAVFYGDNVYVGYVVGSPLLEFTSVDPRLGGVFYTLEQNSKAKPRFVRTDACVECHASGKTMGVPGHLVRSFATDESGVVDLTTGTSLVNHRTPFEERWGGWYVTGRHGSQIHRGNLIGKEAFDRQEKEPNYLGNITDLSRFFDVGNYLTPYSDVVALMVMEHQTHMHNFLTRLQYEATISLQMYGHVNYLKTASEAFLRYLLFTEEAPIKGPVSGATRFAETFAAQGP
;
A
#
# COMPACT_ATOMS: atom_id res chain seq x y z
N MET A 1 -71.07 46.38 -24.39
CA MET A 1 -71.05 47.17 -23.13
C MET A 1 -70.47 46.24 -22.07
N ASN A 2 -69.21 46.41 -21.63
CA ASN A 2 -68.80 47.32 -20.52
C ASN A 2 -69.72 47.10 -19.29
N PHE A 3 -69.31 46.68 -18.09
CA PHE A 3 -68.11 46.91 -17.26
C PHE A 3 -67.98 45.73 -16.25
N SER A 4 -66.82 45.06 -16.09
CA SER A 4 -65.79 45.24 -15.05
C SER A 4 -66.24 45.25 -13.57
N GLY A 5 -65.77 44.27 -12.79
CA GLY A 5 -65.79 44.26 -11.32
C GLY A 5 -65.18 42.97 -10.73
N THR A 6 -63.90 43.02 -10.37
CA THR A 6 -63.10 41.98 -9.70
C THR A 6 -63.54 41.66 -8.26
N PRO A 7 -63.25 40.45 -7.75
CA PRO A 7 -62.59 40.31 -6.43
C PRO A 7 -61.47 39.21 -6.44
N PRO A 8 -60.68 39.03 -5.36
CA PRO A 8 -59.22 39.08 -5.40
C PRO A 8 -58.52 37.74 -5.70
N ALA A 9 -57.30 37.86 -6.21
CA ALA A 9 -56.33 36.78 -6.37
C ALA A 9 -55.86 36.23 -5.02
N VAL A 10 -56.09 34.93 -4.78
CA VAL A 10 -55.37 34.16 -3.76
C VAL A 10 -54.10 33.64 -4.42
N CYS A 11 -53.00 34.34 -4.17
CA CYS A 11 -51.66 33.95 -4.61
C CYS A 11 -51.12 32.87 -3.64
N SER A 12 -51.34 31.59 -3.97
CA SER A 12 -50.69 30.48 -3.26
C SER A 12 -49.27 30.31 -3.77
N LEU A 13 -48.32 31.05 -3.20
CA LEU A 13 -46.90 30.76 -3.29
C LEU A 13 -46.58 29.62 -2.31
N MET A 14 -46.60 28.38 -2.79
CA MET A 14 -45.94 27.27 -2.09
C MET A 14 -44.43 27.44 -2.25
N LEU A 15 -43.79 28.08 -1.27
CA LEU A 15 -42.35 28.00 -1.09
C LEU A 15 -42.01 26.57 -0.63
N ALA A 16 -41.51 25.74 -1.54
CA ALA A 16 -40.85 24.50 -1.18
C ALA A 16 -39.54 24.85 -0.47
N ALA A 17 -39.56 24.85 0.86
CA ALA A 17 -38.34 24.92 1.66
C ALA A 17 -37.56 23.61 1.46
N LEU A 18 -36.57 23.64 0.56
CA LEU A 18 -35.49 22.66 0.51
C LEU A 18 -34.70 22.80 1.81
N VAL A 19 -35.09 22.04 2.82
CA VAL A 19 -34.25 21.81 4.00
C VAL A 19 -33.09 20.93 3.53
N SER A 20 -32.00 21.58 3.12
CA SER A 20 -30.71 20.92 3.01
C SER A 20 -30.29 20.50 4.41
N VAL A 21 -30.62 19.28 4.80
CA VAL A 21 -30.03 18.66 6.00
C VAL A 21 -28.57 18.40 5.63
N PRO A 22 -27.60 19.11 6.21
CA PRO A 22 -26.21 18.73 6.01
C PRO A 22 -26.06 17.35 6.66
N VAL A 23 -25.76 16.33 5.85
CA VAL A 23 -25.33 15.03 6.38
C VAL A 23 -23.95 15.27 6.97
N TRP A 24 -23.91 15.63 8.24
CA TRP A 24 -22.72 15.53 9.06
C TRP A 24 -22.44 14.04 9.25
N ALA A 25 -21.67 13.45 8.33
CA ALA A 25 -20.98 12.22 8.61
C ALA A 25 -20.00 12.52 9.77
N PRO A 26 -20.07 11.81 10.90
CA PRO A 26 -19.16 12.05 12.00
C PRO A 26 -17.72 11.85 11.50
N ALA A 27 -16.91 12.90 11.63
CA ALA A 27 -15.46 12.81 11.43
C ALA A 27 -14.90 11.79 12.44
N GLY A 28 -14.77 10.54 12.01
CA GLY A 28 -14.32 9.44 12.86
C GLY A 28 -14.87 8.06 12.51
N ALA A 29 -16.00 7.97 11.79
CA ALA A 29 -16.43 6.68 11.23
C ALA A 29 -15.56 6.39 10.00
N ARG A 30 -14.54 5.54 10.19
CA ARG A 30 -13.81 4.97 9.05
C ARG A 30 -14.82 4.23 8.18
N ALA A 31 -14.80 4.47 6.88
CA ALA A 31 -15.54 3.63 5.96
C ALA A 31 -14.96 2.22 6.03
N ASP A 32 -15.70 1.30 6.63
CA ASP A 32 -15.44 -0.13 6.51
C ASP A 32 -15.65 -0.55 5.06
N ASP A 33 -14.87 -1.51 4.56
CA ASP A 33 -14.99 -1.98 3.17
C ASP A 33 -16.42 -2.50 2.92
N TYR A 34 -16.75 -3.64 3.52
CA TYR A 34 -18.10 -4.21 3.57
C TYR A 34 -18.17 -5.30 4.64
N GLN A 35 -19.38 -5.69 5.03
CA GLN A 35 -19.58 -6.74 6.03
C GLN A 35 -18.96 -8.07 5.55
N GLY A 36 -18.06 -8.63 6.35
CA GLY A 36 -17.38 -9.89 6.05
C GLY A 36 -16.08 -9.77 5.24
N ALA A 37 -15.69 -8.55 4.83
CA ALA A 37 -14.44 -8.30 4.11
C ALA A 37 -13.18 -8.76 4.87
N THR A 38 -13.24 -8.87 6.20
CA THR A 38 -12.12 -9.31 7.05
C THR A 38 -12.15 -10.80 7.38
N HIS A 39 -13.17 -11.55 6.97
CA HIS A 39 -13.21 -12.99 7.18
C HIS A 39 -12.18 -13.69 6.30
N MET A 40 -11.50 -14.70 6.83
CA MET A 40 -10.57 -15.50 6.02
C MET A 40 -11.29 -16.18 4.87
N MET A 41 -10.76 -16.01 3.66
CA MET A 41 -11.24 -16.74 2.50
C MET A 41 -10.68 -18.17 2.51
N PRO A 42 -11.44 -19.17 2.06
CA PRO A 42 -10.99 -20.56 1.98
C PRO A 42 -10.06 -20.78 0.77
N PHE A 43 -8.96 -20.03 0.67
CA PHE A 43 -8.10 -20.03 -0.51
C PHE A 43 -7.25 -21.30 -0.68
N GLU A 44 -7.15 -22.12 0.36
CA GLU A 44 -6.53 -23.45 0.28
C GLU A 44 -7.48 -24.53 -0.27
N GLU A 45 -8.79 -24.27 -0.28
CA GLU A 45 -9.80 -25.23 -0.71
C GLU A 45 -9.89 -25.38 -2.23
N ASP A 46 -10.73 -26.32 -2.65
CA ASP A 46 -10.77 -26.85 -4.00
C ASP A 46 -11.14 -25.80 -5.10
N THR A 47 -11.66 -24.65 -4.69
CA THR A 47 -12.04 -23.58 -5.61
C THR A 47 -10.83 -22.74 -6.08
N ILE A 48 -9.86 -22.52 -5.19
CA ILE A 48 -8.72 -21.61 -5.45
C ILE A 48 -7.39 -22.38 -5.53
N HIS A 49 -7.22 -23.45 -4.73
CA HIS A 49 -6.01 -24.28 -4.72
C HIS A 49 -4.72 -23.44 -4.55
N TYR A 50 -4.72 -22.41 -3.69
CA TYR A 50 -3.67 -21.39 -3.68
C TYR A 50 -2.24 -21.97 -3.72
N ASN A 51 -1.92 -22.93 -2.86
CA ASN A 51 -0.59 -23.56 -2.79
C ASN A 51 -0.27 -24.52 -3.96
N LYS A 52 -1.29 -25.13 -4.58
CA LYS A 52 -1.11 -26.12 -5.64
C LYS A 52 -1.17 -25.52 -7.04
N THR A 53 -1.80 -24.35 -7.19
CA THR A 53 -1.93 -23.68 -8.48
C THR A 53 -0.60 -23.00 -8.85
N PRO A 54 -0.05 -23.26 -10.05
CA PRO A 54 1.10 -22.53 -10.55
C PRO A 54 0.78 -21.05 -10.71
N ALA A 55 1.68 -20.20 -10.22
CA ALA A 55 1.55 -18.75 -10.37
C ALA A 55 1.98 -18.31 -11.77
N GLU A 56 1.32 -17.29 -12.29
CA GLU A 56 1.52 -16.72 -13.63
C GLU A 56 1.91 -15.24 -13.59
N GLY A 57 2.04 -14.64 -12.40
CA GLY A 57 2.46 -13.27 -12.14
C GLY A 57 3.86 -12.88 -12.67
N ALA A 58 4.28 -11.66 -12.35
CA ALA A 58 5.51 -11.05 -12.87
C ALA A 58 6.77 -11.86 -12.52
N VAL A 59 6.85 -12.38 -11.31
CA VAL A 59 8.00 -13.15 -10.83
C VAL A 59 8.16 -14.48 -11.58
N PRO A 60 7.15 -15.37 -11.69
CA PRO A 60 7.24 -16.57 -12.53
C PRO A 60 7.56 -16.28 -14.00
N ARG A 61 7.03 -15.20 -14.57
CA ARG A 61 7.36 -14.79 -15.94
C ARG A 61 8.84 -14.43 -16.08
N LEU A 62 9.39 -13.68 -15.12
CA LEU A 62 10.81 -13.36 -15.11
C LEU A 62 11.67 -14.63 -14.90
N GLN A 63 11.27 -15.54 -14.01
CA GLN A 63 11.99 -16.80 -13.81
C GLN A 63 12.10 -17.59 -15.13
N ARG A 64 11.01 -17.72 -15.91
CA ARG A 64 11.06 -18.38 -17.22
C ARG A 64 12.03 -17.70 -18.18
N ARG A 65 12.02 -16.36 -18.24
CA ARG A 65 12.96 -15.60 -19.08
C ARG A 65 14.42 -15.82 -18.67
N ILE A 66 14.69 -15.90 -17.36
CA ILE A 66 16.02 -16.25 -16.82
C ILE A 66 16.38 -17.69 -17.22
N ASP A 67 15.46 -18.65 -17.04
CA ASP A 67 15.66 -20.06 -17.35
C ASP A 67 16.03 -20.29 -18.81
N ASP A 68 15.29 -19.63 -19.72
CA ASP A 68 15.48 -19.71 -21.17
C ASP A 68 16.63 -18.82 -21.69
N GLY A 69 17.28 -18.05 -20.82
CA GLY A 69 18.43 -17.21 -21.15
C GLY A 69 18.10 -15.89 -21.87
N THR A 70 16.82 -15.53 -21.97
CA THR A 70 16.34 -14.28 -22.59
C THR A 70 16.39 -13.08 -21.64
N ALA A 71 16.52 -13.31 -20.33
CA ALA A 71 16.85 -12.29 -19.34
C ALA A 71 18.16 -12.66 -18.64
N GLN A 72 19.12 -11.73 -18.61
CA GLN A 72 20.37 -11.89 -17.90
C GLN A 72 20.46 -10.85 -16.79
N ILE A 73 20.51 -11.32 -15.54
CA ILE A 73 20.57 -10.45 -14.37
C ILE A 73 22.02 -10.27 -13.96
N GLU A 74 22.57 -9.10 -14.22
CA GLU A 74 23.92 -8.75 -13.77
C GLU A 74 23.97 -8.60 -12.24
N PHE A 75 25.02 -9.15 -11.64
CA PHE A 75 25.28 -9.00 -10.21
C PHE A 75 26.04 -7.69 -9.95
N HIS A 76 25.44 -6.78 -9.19
CA HIS A 76 26.07 -5.55 -8.75
C HIS A 76 26.93 -5.78 -7.49
N PRO A 77 28.19 -5.30 -7.42
CA PRO A 77 29.07 -5.56 -6.28
C PRO A 77 28.51 -5.15 -4.91
N ARG A 78 27.68 -4.09 -4.86
CA ARG A 78 27.06 -3.59 -3.63
C ARG A 78 25.63 -4.05 -3.41
N PHE A 79 24.88 -4.23 -4.50
CA PHE A 79 23.42 -4.38 -4.45
C PHE A 79 22.97 -5.78 -4.90
N GLY A 80 23.92 -6.67 -5.17
CA GLY A 80 23.67 -7.99 -5.74
C GLY A 80 22.79 -7.90 -6.98
N TYR A 81 21.76 -8.74 -7.06
CA TYR A 81 20.88 -8.79 -8.21
C TYR A 81 19.81 -7.69 -8.23
N LEU A 82 19.68 -6.88 -7.17
CA LEU A 82 18.60 -5.91 -7.03
C LEU A 82 18.46 -4.97 -8.25
N PRO A 83 19.50 -4.25 -8.73
CA PRO A 83 19.33 -3.32 -9.83
C PRO A 83 18.91 -4.01 -11.13
N GLY A 84 19.46 -5.21 -11.39
CA GLY A 84 19.11 -6.01 -12.57
C GLY A 84 17.66 -6.50 -12.51
N ILE A 85 17.23 -7.00 -11.35
CA ILE A 85 15.85 -7.47 -11.15
C ILE A 85 14.85 -6.34 -11.27
N LEU A 86 15.11 -5.17 -10.67
CA LEU A 86 14.21 -4.01 -10.79
C LEU A 86 14.02 -3.59 -12.25
N ARG A 87 15.11 -3.54 -13.04
CA ARG A 87 15.02 -3.27 -14.49
C ARG A 87 14.18 -4.28 -15.23
N GLU A 88 14.41 -5.57 -14.99
CA GLU A 88 13.70 -6.65 -15.68
C GLU A 88 12.22 -6.78 -15.28
N LEU A 89 11.87 -6.31 -14.09
CA LEU A 89 10.50 -6.20 -13.61
C LEU A 89 9.83 -4.86 -13.97
N GLY A 90 10.57 -3.92 -14.57
CA GLY A 90 10.06 -2.58 -14.87
C GLY A 90 9.80 -1.72 -13.63
N VAL A 91 10.42 -2.03 -12.49
CA VAL A 91 10.23 -1.31 -11.23
C VAL A 91 11.19 -0.12 -11.15
N SER A 92 10.63 1.09 -11.00
CA SER A 92 11.41 2.32 -10.90
C SER A 92 12.11 2.43 -9.54
N THR A 93 13.37 2.87 -9.52
CA THR A 93 14.06 3.18 -8.25
C THR A 93 13.45 4.37 -7.52
N ASN A 94 12.65 5.22 -8.20
CA ASN A 94 11.90 6.30 -7.56
C ASN A 94 10.79 5.77 -6.64
N SER A 95 10.40 4.50 -6.75
CA SER A 95 9.43 3.86 -5.85
C SER A 95 10.05 3.38 -4.53
N GLN A 96 11.32 3.69 -4.25
CA GLN A 96 12.04 3.18 -3.08
C GLN A 96 11.49 3.77 -1.78
N MET A 97 10.97 2.91 -0.92
CA MET A 97 10.52 3.25 0.44
C MET A 97 11.45 2.65 1.46
N LEU A 98 11.67 3.37 2.57
CA LEU A 98 12.59 2.95 3.62
C LEU A 98 11.83 2.72 4.93
N VAL A 99 11.89 1.48 5.42
CA VAL A 99 11.17 1.00 6.61
C VAL A 99 12.18 0.61 7.67
N PHE A 100 12.19 1.31 8.79
CA PHE A 100 13.08 0.98 9.91
C PHE A 100 12.42 0.16 11.00
N SER A 101 11.08 0.05 10.97
CA SER A 101 10.36 -0.81 11.92
C SER A 101 10.64 -2.29 11.69
N LYS A 102 10.75 -3.04 12.79
CA LYS A 102 11.06 -4.47 12.83
C LYS A 102 9.83 -5.35 12.57
N THR A 103 9.22 -5.20 11.40
CA THR A 103 7.98 -5.91 11.01
C THR A 103 8.16 -6.88 9.85
N SER A 104 9.41 -7.27 9.54
CA SER A 104 9.77 -8.14 8.41
C SER A 104 10.24 -9.51 8.90
N PHE A 105 10.18 -10.50 8.01
CA PHE A 105 10.87 -11.78 8.14
C PHE A 105 12.37 -11.61 8.49
N GLN A 106 12.99 -10.53 8.03
CA GLN A 106 14.40 -10.20 8.30
C GLN A 106 14.60 -9.15 9.41
N ARG A 107 13.66 -9.03 10.35
CA ARG A 107 13.66 -8.04 11.45
C ARG A 107 14.98 -7.90 12.22
N GLU A 108 15.75 -8.97 12.38
CA GLU A 108 17.04 -8.95 13.12
C GLU A 108 18.13 -8.15 12.38
N ARG A 109 17.93 -7.83 11.10
CA ARG A 109 18.84 -7.01 10.26
C ARG A 109 18.33 -5.60 10.03
N ILE A 110 17.17 -5.25 10.57
CA ILE A 110 16.50 -3.97 10.32
C ILE A 110 16.55 -3.11 11.59
N SER A 111 16.92 -1.84 11.41
CA SER A 111 16.92 -0.85 12.48
C SER A 111 16.78 0.56 11.89
N PRO A 112 16.59 1.60 12.71
CA PRO A 112 16.70 2.99 12.26
C PRO A 112 18.00 3.30 11.50
N HIS A 113 19.13 2.69 11.88
CA HIS A 113 20.43 2.93 11.24
C HIS A 113 20.67 2.07 9.99
N ALA A 114 19.81 1.08 9.74
CA ALA A 114 19.86 0.19 8.57
C ALA A 114 18.42 -0.22 8.18
N PRO A 115 17.62 0.71 7.63
CA PRO A 115 16.26 0.40 7.20
C PRO A 115 16.23 -0.63 6.07
N ARG A 116 15.12 -1.36 5.97
CA ARG A 116 14.79 -2.16 4.77
C ARG A 116 14.28 -1.24 3.68
N ALA A 117 14.73 -1.43 2.45
CA ALA A 117 14.11 -0.82 1.29
C ALA A 117 13.00 -1.71 0.72
N VAL A 118 11.92 -1.08 0.29
CA VAL A 118 10.83 -1.70 -0.48
C VAL A 118 10.66 -0.92 -1.77
N PHE A 119 10.67 -1.63 -2.90
CA PHE A 119 10.36 -1.08 -4.22
C PHE A 119 9.07 -1.71 -4.71
N TYR A 120 8.32 -1.02 -5.55
CA TYR A 120 7.07 -1.54 -6.09
C TYR A 120 6.80 -1.01 -7.50
N GLY A 121 6.20 -1.87 -8.31
CA GLY A 121 5.51 -1.50 -9.54
C GLY A 121 4.04 -1.91 -9.44
N ASP A 122 3.36 -1.99 -10.57
CA ASP A 122 1.92 -2.28 -10.62
C ASP A 122 1.56 -3.65 -10.06
N ASN A 123 2.43 -4.65 -10.23
CA ASN A 123 2.10 -6.05 -9.91
C ASN A 123 3.22 -6.79 -9.17
N VAL A 124 4.20 -6.06 -8.62
CA VAL A 124 5.30 -6.68 -7.88
C VAL A 124 5.88 -5.72 -6.84
N TYR A 125 6.27 -6.28 -5.71
CA TYR A 125 6.98 -5.61 -4.62
C TYR A 125 8.30 -6.33 -4.38
N VAL A 126 9.38 -5.57 -4.13
CA VAL A 126 10.74 -6.08 -3.93
C VAL A 126 11.31 -5.52 -2.62
N GLY A 127 11.64 -6.41 -1.69
CA GLY A 127 12.29 -6.09 -0.43
C GLY A 127 13.81 -6.28 -0.51
N TYR A 128 14.55 -5.28 -0.05
CA TYR A 128 16.01 -5.30 0.06
C TYR A 128 16.44 -4.91 1.48
N VAL A 129 17.23 -5.76 2.12
CA VAL A 129 17.83 -5.50 3.42
C VAL A 129 19.34 -5.41 3.23
N VAL A 130 19.95 -4.34 3.72
CA VAL A 130 21.39 -4.09 3.57
C VAL A 130 22.19 -5.26 4.14
N GLY A 131 23.13 -5.77 3.34
CA GLY A 131 23.99 -6.90 3.71
C GLY A 131 23.28 -8.25 3.82
N SER A 132 22.00 -8.34 3.46
CA SER A 132 21.28 -9.61 3.45
C SER A 132 21.67 -10.46 2.23
N PRO A 133 21.88 -11.79 2.39
CA PRO A 133 22.02 -12.70 1.27
C PRO A 133 20.71 -12.94 0.52
N LEU A 134 19.59 -12.32 0.91
CA LEU A 134 18.25 -12.62 0.39
C LEU A 134 17.52 -11.35 -0.06
N LEU A 135 16.91 -11.42 -1.24
CA LEU A 135 15.86 -10.51 -1.68
C LEU A 135 14.49 -11.13 -1.43
N GLU A 136 13.52 -10.31 -1.03
CA GLU A 136 12.13 -10.71 -0.80
C GLU A 136 11.25 -10.18 -1.93
N PHE A 137 10.24 -10.93 -2.34
CA PHE A 137 9.32 -10.52 -3.40
C PHE A 137 7.89 -10.87 -3.05
N THR A 138 6.96 -10.04 -3.50
CA THR A 138 5.56 -10.42 -3.64
C THR A 138 5.10 -10.06 -5.04
N SER A 139 4.56 -11.04 -5.77
CA SER A 139 3.89 -10.84 -7.05
C SER A 139 2.39 -10.77 -6.82
N VAL A 140 1.71 -9.87 -7.53
CA VAL A 140 0.26 -9.81 -7.60
C VAL A 140 -0.18 -10.70 -8.76
N ASP A 141 -0.70 -11.87 -8.44
CA ASP A 141 -1.17 -12.86 -9.40
C ASP A 141 -2.68 -12.69 -9.63
N PRO A 142 -3.14 -12.69 -10.89
CA PRO A 142 -4.55 -12.47 -11.21
C PRO A 142 -5.48 -13.58 -10.67
N ARG A 143 -4.95 -14.77 -10.40
CA ARG A 143 -5.73 -15.91 -9.89
C ARG A 143 -5.51 -16.16 -8.41
N LEU A 144 -4.31 -15.87 -7.89
CA LEU A 144 -3.89 -16.25 -6.54
C LEU A 144 -3.76 -15.07 -5.58
N GLY A 145 -3.85 -13.83 -6.07
CA GLY A 145 -3.55 -12.66 -5.26
C GLY A 145 -2.06 -12.54 -4.96
N GLY A 146 -1.69 -12.19 -3.73
CA GLY A 146 -0.28 -12.05 -3.34
C GLY A 146 0.43 -13.40 -3.28
N VAL A 147 1.46 -13.61 -4.11
CA VAL A 147 2.34 -14.78 -4.08
C VAL A 147 3.76 -14.37 -3.72
N PHE A 148 4.34 -15.04 -2.71
CA PHE A 148 5.59 -14.62 -2.07
C PHE A 148 6.77 -15.46 -2.52
N TYR A 149 7.90 -14.80 -2.76
CA TYR A 149 9.13 -15.43 -3.18
C TYR A 149 10.34 -14.87 -2.46
N THR A 150 11.41 -15.65 -2.45
CA THR A 150 12.75 -15.20 -2.06
C THR A 150 13.74 -15.48 -3.19
N LEU A 151 14.84 -14.74 -3.22
CA LEU A 151 15.95 -14.98 -4.15
C LEU A 151 17.27 -14.77 -3.44
N GLU A 152 18.15 -15.77 -3.51
CA GLU A 152 19.49 -15.68 -2.94
C GLU A 152 20.42 -14.81 -3.80
N GLN A 153 21.17 -13.92 -3.15
CA GLN A 153 22.14 -13.03 -3.78
C GLN A 153 23.50 -13.72 -3.95
N ASN A 154 23.54 -14.79 -4.75
CA ASN A 154 24.75 -15.56 -5.04
C ASN A 154 25.26 -15.29 -6.47
N SER A 155 26.38 -14.56 -6.59
CA SER A 155 26.99 -14.22 -7.89
C SER A 155 27.56 -15.43 -8.66
N LYS A 156 27.69 -16.60 -8.01
CA LYS A 156 28.21 -17.83 -8.61
C LYS A 156 27.11 -18.77 -9.13
N ALA A 157 25.85 -18.46 -8.83
CA ALA A 157 24.71 -19.29 -9.22
C ALA A 157 23.73 -18.47 -10.07
N LYS A 158 23.01 -19.17 -10.95
CA LYS A 158 21.92 -18.58 -11.71
C LYS A 158 20.83 -18.10 -10.73
N PRO A 159 20.35 -16.84 -10.84
CA PRO A 159 19.30 -16.34 -9.95
C PRO A 159 18.05 -17.21 -10.04
N ARG A 160 17.50 -17.56 -8.87
CA ARG A 160 16.31 -18.41 -8.79
C ARG A 160 15.35 -17.87 -7.74
N PHE A 161 14.13 -17.57 -8.16
CA PHE A 161 13.01 -17.27 -7.27
C PHE A 161 12.47 -18.57 -6.67
N VAL A 162 12.28 -18.57 -5.35
CA VAL A 162 11.72 -19.70 -4.60
C VAL A 162 10.44 -19.23 -3.93
N ARG A 163 9.30 -19.84 -4.29
CA ARG A 163 8.01 -19.55 -3.64
C ARG A 163 8.08 -20.00 -2.18
N THR A 164 7.52 -19.21 -1.26
CA THR A 164 7.49 -19.53 0.16
C THR A 164 6.14 -19.18 0.78
N ASP A 165 5.66 -20.05 1.66
CA ASP A 165 4.40 -19.84 2.39
C ASP A 165 4.63 -19.22 3.78
N ALA A 166 5.89 -19.10 4.22
CA ALA A 166 6.24 -18.47 5.50
C ALA A 166 5.75 -17.00 5.57
N CYS A 167 5.70 -16.30 4.43
CA CYS A 167 5.15 -14.95 4.37
C CYS A 167 3.62 -14.95 4.53
N VAL A 168 2.93 -15.98 4.04
CA VAL A 168 1.46 -16.09 4.06
C VAL A 168 0.93 -16.15 5.49
N GLU A 169 1.68 -16.74 6.42
CA GLU A 169 1.33 -16.79 7.86
C GLU A 169 0.98 -15.41 8.44
N CYS A 170 1.65 -14.36 7.96
CA CYS A 170 1.39 -12.98 8.38
C CYS A 170 0.61 -12.17 7.33
N HIS A 171 0.67 -12.57 6.06
CA HIS A 171 0.10 -11.83 4.92
C HIS A 171 -1.27 -12.34 4.46
N ALA A 172 -1.82 -13.38 5.10
CA ALA A 172 -3.21 -13.79 4.92
C ALA A 172 -3.95 -13.65 6.25
N SER A 173 -4.60 -12.50 6.44
CA SER A 173 -5.33 -12.19 7.67
C SER A 173 -6.50 -11.26 7.40
N GLY A 174 -7.31 -10.95 8.42
CA GLY A 174 -8.32 -9.90 8.30
C GLY A 174 -7.75 -8.52 7.95
N LYS A 175 -6.45 -8.28 8.13
CA LYS A 175 -5.77 -7.02 7.72
C LYS A 175 -5.49 -6.95 6.22
N THR A 176 -5.54 -8.08 5.53
CA THR A 176 -5.40 -8.19 4.07
C THR A 176 -6.72 -8.63 3.44
N MET A 177 -7.86 -8.28 4.05
CA MET A 177 -9.20 -8.68 3.60
C MET A 177 -9.41 -10.21 3.52
N GLY A 178 -8.72 -10.97 4.37
CA GLY A 178 -8.83 -12.43 4.44
C GLY A 178 -8.21 -13.18 3.25
N VAL A 179 -7.41 -12.51 2.43
CA VAL A 179 -6.70 -13.11 1.28
C VAL A 179 -5.19 -12.94 1.41
N PRO A 180 -4.36 -13.79 0.77
CA PRO A 180 -2.92 -13.54 0.65
C PRO A 180 -2.68 -12.19 -0.02
N GLY A 181 -2.07 -11.25 0.72
CA GLY A 181 -2.10 -9.84 0.32
C GLY A 181 -1.04 -8.96 0.96
N HIS A 182 -1.21 -7.67 0.77
CA HIS A 182 -0.23 -6.65 1.11
C HIS A 182 -0.79 -5.72 2.18
N LEU A 183 0.06 -5.18 3.04
CA LEU A 183 -0.37 -4.25 4.07
C LEU A 183 0.72 -3.23 4.37
N VAL A 184 0.29 -2.00 4.63
CA VAL A 184 1.11 -0.92 5.18
C VAL A 184 0.67 -0.68 6.61
N ARG A 185 1.65 -0.55 7.50
CA ARG A 185 1.46 -0.39 8.94
C ARG A 185 2.14 0.88 9.41
N SER A 186 1.54 1.56 10.39
CA SER A 186 2.06 2.79 10.98
C SER A 186 2.03 2.67 12.50
N PHE A 187 3.18 2.43 13.13
CA PHE A 187 3.30 2.28 14.58
C PHE A 187 4.43 3.15 15.12
N ALA A 188 4.30 3.61 16.36
CA ALA A 188 5.46 4.14 17.05
C ALA A 188 6.49 3.03 17.26
N THR A 189 7.77 3.39 17.31
CA THR A 189 8.84 2.44 17.62
C THR A 189 9.69 2.93 18.77
N ASP A 190 10.32 1.99 19.45
CA ASP A 190 11.48 2.30 20.29
C ASP A 190 12.69 2.73 19.43
N GLU A 191 13.80 3.06 20.10
CA GLU A 191 15.06 3.51 19.50
C GLU A 191 15.73 2.42 18.63
N SER A 192 15.34 1.16 18.81
CA SER A 192 15.83 0.02 18.04
C SER A 192 14.94 -0.34 16.85
N GLY A 193 13.78 0.31 16.71
CA GLY A 193 12.79 0.03 15.66
C GLY A 193 11.75 -1.05 16.03
N VAL A 194 11.69 -1.52 17.28
CA VAL A 194 10.62 -2.42 17.74
C VAL A 194 9.32 -1.63 17.86
N VAL A 195 8.24 -2.16 17.27
CA VAL A 195 6.94 -1.49 17.23
C VAL A 195 6.20 -1.59 18.56
N ASP A 196 5.58 -0.49 18.98
CA ASP A 196 4.55 -0.51 20.01
C ASP A 196 3.18 -0.75 19.37
N LEU A 197 2.67 -1.98 19.51
CA LEU A 197 1.41 -2.40 18.90
C LEU A 197 0.17 -1.68 19.43
N THR A 198 0.28 -0.92 20.53
CA THR A 198 -0.84 -0.18 21.14
C THR A 198 -1.04 1.21 20.55
N THR A 199 -0.04 1.75 19.85
CA THR A 199 -0.01 3.18 19.47
C THR A 199 -0.36 3.45 18.02
N GLY A 200 -0.58 2.42 17.19
CA GLY A 200 -0.57 2.56 15.73
C GLY A 200 -1.77 1.99 14.97
N THR A 201 -1.70 2.17 13.65
CA THR A 201 -2.71 1.75 12.68
C THR A 201 -2.18 0.56 11.88
N SER A 202 -2.90 -0.57 11.97
CA SER A 202 -2.51 -1.82 11.31
C SER A 202 -2.85 -1.86 9.81
N LEU A 203 -3.73 -0.98 9.35
CA LEU A 203 -4.15 -0.89 7.96
C LEU A 203 -4.09 0.58 7.54
N VAL A 204 -2.98 0.95 6.90
CA VAL A 204 -2.77 2.28 6.34
C VAL A 204 -3.09 2.24 4.85
N ASN A 205 -3.99 3.12 4.42
CA ASN A 205 -4.35 3.33 3.03
C ASN A 205 -4.80 4.79 2.83
N HIS A 206 -5.33 5.13 1.66
CA HIS A 206 -5.75 6.50 1.34
C HIS A 206 -6.84 7.07 2.29
N ARG A 207 -7.61 6.23 2.98
CA ARG A 207 -8.63 6.65 3.97
C ARG A 207 -8.03 6.99 5.34
N THR A 208 -6.76 6.67 5.58
CA THR A 208 -6.08 6.97 6.85
C THR A 208 -5.73 8.45 6.92
N PRO A 209 -6.05 9.19 7.99
CA PRO A 209 -5.62 10.58 8.15
C PRO A 209 -4.11 10.73 8.11
N PHE A 210 -3.60 11.84 7.55
CA PHE A 210 -2.16 12.08 7.35
C PHE A 210 -1.37 11.97 8.67
N GLU A 211 -1.94 12.45 9.78
CA GLU A 211 -1.40 12.39 11.15
C GLU A 211 -1.26 10.98 11.74
N GLU A 212 -1.88 9.99 11.12
CA GLU A 212 -1.77 8.59 11.50
C GLU A 212 -0.83 7.79 10.61
N ARG A 213 -0.27 8.39 9.55
CA ARG A 213 0.53 7.67 8.56
C ARG A 213 2.02 7.58 8.94
N TRP A 214 2.62 6.48 8.48
CA TRP A 214 4.05 6.22 8.32
C TRP A 214 4.93 6.11 9.59
N GLY A 215 4.35 5.83 10.76
CA GLY A 215 5.14 5.44 11.94
C GLY A 215 5.97 4.18 11.64
N GLY A 216 7.28 4.24 11.87
CA GLY A 216 8.20 3.14 11.51
C GLY A 216 8.80 3.22 10.10
N TRP A 217 8.55 4.32 9.38
CA TRP A 217 9.05 4.59 8.02
C TRP A 217 9.82 5.91 7.98
N TYR A 218 10.81 5.98 7.09
CA TYR A 218 11.38 7.25 6.68
C TYR A 218 10.52 7.89 5.59
N VAL A 219 10.43 9.22 5.62
CA VAL A 219 9.60 10.01 4.71
C VAL A 219 10.40 11.24 4.28
N THR A 220 10.50 11.42 2.97
CA THR A 220 11.15 12.56 2.32
C THR A 220 10.18 13.25 1.37
N GLY A 221 10.18 14.58 1.38
CA GLY A 221 9.30 15.41 0.58
C GLY A 221 8.75 16.59 1.39
N ARG A 222 7.82 17.35 0.81
CA ARG A 222 7.14 18.46 1.47
C ARG A 222 5.64 18.21 1.49
N HIS A 223 4.97 18.60 2.58
CA HIS A 223 3.53 18.40 2.80
C HIS A 223 2.89 19.57 3.58
N GLY A 224 3.59 20.71 3.64
CA GLY A 224 3.10 21.92 4.31
C GLY A 224 2.99 21.73 5.83
N SER A 225 1.89 22.22 6.41
CA SER A 225 1.63 22.15 7.86
C SER A 225 0.97 20.85 8.32
N GLN A 226 0.71 19.91 7.40
CA GLN A 226 0.18 18.59 7.73
C GLN A 226 1.21 17.82 8.58
N ILE A 227 0.74 16.95 9.46
CA ILE A 227 1.58 16.21 10.42
C ILE A 227 1.54 14.73 10.04
N HIS A 228 2.65 14.01 10.16
CA HIS A 228 2.71 12.56 9.98
C HIS A 228 3.64 11.92 11.02
N ARG A 229 3.62 10.60 11.16
CA ARG A 229 4.46 9.86 12.14
C ARG A 229 5.79 9.36 11.58
N GLY A 230 6.01 9.56 10.28
CA GLY A 230 7.28 9.25 9.63
C GLY A 230 8.48 9.97 10.26
N ASN A 231 9.66 9.37 10.13
CA ASN A 231 10.94 9.84 10.68
C ASN A 231 11.05 9.88 12.22
N LEU A 232 9.98 9.61 12.97
CA LEU A 232 10.00 9.61 14.43
C LEU A 232 10.52 8.27 14.96
N ILE A 233 11.53 8.32 15.82
CA ILE A 233 12.19 7.15 16.41
C ILE A 233 12.27 7.35 17.92
N GLY A 234 11.79 6.39 18.70
CA GLY A 234 11.83 6.45 20.16
C GLY A 234 10.83 7.43 20.77
N LYS A 235 10.61 7.30 22.07
CA LYS A 235 9.60 8.08 22.80
C LYS A 235 9.84 9.58 22.71
N GLU A 236 11.10 10.00 22.80
CA GLU A 236 11.47 11.43 22.78
C GLU A 236 11.06 12.14 21.49
N ALA A 237 11.14 11.47 20.33
CA ALA A 237 10.74 12.07 19.07
C ALA A 237 9.21 12.29 19.00
N PHE A 238 8.43 11.35 19.51
CA PHE A 238 6.97 11.47 19.60
C PHE A 238 6.56 12.56 20.60
N ASP A 239 7.13 12.56 21.81
CA ASP A 239 6.88 13.59 22.83
C ASP A 239 7.26 15.01 22.33
N ARG A 240 8.29 15.12 21.48
CA ARG A 240 8.67 16.38 20.87
C ARG A 240 7.67 16.83 19.80
N GLN A 241 7.17 15.90 18.98
CA GLN A 241 6.15 16.24 17.97
C GLN A 241 4.86 16.79 18.60
N GLU A 242 4.48 16.35 19.80
CA GLU A 242 3.33 16.91 20.51
C GLU A 242 3.46 18.43 20.79
N LYS A 243 4.71 18.90 20.97
CA LYS A 243 5.03 20.33 21.22
C LYS A 243 5.38 21.07 19.93
N GLU A 244 6.00 20.39 18.99
CA GLU A 244 6.44 20.87 17.68
C GLU A 244 5.76 20.01 16.59
N PRO A 245 4.50 20.30 16.20
CA PRO A 245 3.70 19.38 15.39
C PRO A 245 4.33 18.90 14.07
N ASN A 246 5.20 19.70 13.46
CA ASN A 246 5.90 19.37 12.21
C ASN A 246 7.35 18.89 12.44
N TYR A 247 7.70 18.48 13.66
CA TYR A 247 9.03 17.95 14.00
C TYR A 247 9.36 16.75 13.09
N LEU A 248 10.52 16.82 12.43
CA LEU A 248 10.99 15.87 11.41
C LEU A 248 10.05 15.67 10.21
N GLY A 249 9.04 16.52 10.04
CA GLY A 249 8.28 16.65 8.80
C GLY A 249 9.01 17.51 7.77
N ASN A 250 8.53 17.48 6.54
CA ASN A 250 9.06 18.27 5.41
C ASN A 250 10.57 18.11 5.15
N ILE A 251 11.20 17.00 5.54
CA ILE A 251 12.63 16.79 5.32
C ILE A 251 12.89 16.21 3.93
N THR A 252 14.05 16.52 3.37
CA THR A 252 14.48 16.04 2.04
C THR A 252 15.85 15.36 2.08
N ASP A 253 16.39 15.15 3.28
CA ASP A 253 17.68 14.51 3.49
C ASP A 253 17.60 13.54 4.68
N LEU A 254 18.00 12.30 4.44
CA LEU A 254 18.02 11.22 5.43
C LEU A 254 19.43 10.91 5.95
N SER A 255 20.46 11.59 5.44
CA SER A 255 21.87 11.31 5.76
C SER A 255 22.21 11.43 7.26
N ARG A 256 21.43 12.22 8.00
CA ARG A 256 21.54 12.34 9.46
C ARG A 256 21.10 11.10 10.25
N PHE A 257 20.35 10.18 9.63
CA PHE A 257 19.80 9.00 10.31
C PHE A 257 20.60 7.73 10.03
N PHE A 258 21.12 7.58 8.80
CA PHE A 258 21.87 6.42 8.35
C PHE A 258 22.67 6.74 7.08
N ASP A 259 23.58 5.84 6.70
CA ASP A 259 24.34 5.95 5.45
C ASP A 259 23.45 5.61 4.24
N VAL A 260 22.97 6.67 3.58
CA VAL A 260 22.13 6.59 2.38
C VAL A 260 22.83 5.96 1.18
N GLY A 261 24.16 5.87 1.17
CA GLY A 261 24.94 5.25 0.09
C GLY A 261 24.76 3.72 -0.04
N ASN A 262 24.06 3.11 0.93
CA ASN A 262 23.68 1.70 0.93
C ASN A 262 22.34 1.43 0.23
N TYR A 263 21.74 2.43 -0.43
CA TYR A 263 20.46 2.34 -1.13
C TYR A 263 20.57 2.84 -2.57
N LEU A 264 19.57 2.52 -3.42
CA LEU A 264 19.58 2.93 -4.83
C LEU A 264 19.25 4.41 -5.01
N THR A 265 18.53 4.99 -4.05
CA THR A 265 18.34 6.44 -3.93
C THR A 265 18.48 6.83 -2.46
N PRO A 266 18.79 8.09 -2.12
CA PRO A 266 18.81 8.55 -0.72
C PRO A 266 17.40 8.88 -0.18
N TYR A 267 16.35 8.58 -0.92
CA TYR A 267 14.99 9.06 -0.66
C TYR A 267 14.03 7.93 -0.27
N SER A 268 12.95 8.33 0.40
CA SER A 268 11.76 7.54 0.70
C SER A 268 10.55 8.46 0.45
N ASP A 269 10.11 8.52 -0.79
CA ASP A 269 9.30 9.62 -1.32
C ASP A 269 7.85 9.63 -0.77
N VAL A 270 7.42 10.78 -0.24
CA VAL A 270 6.08 10.95 0.36
C VAL A 270 4.93 10.67 -0.62
N VAL A 271 5.06 11.04 -1.90
CA VAL A 271 4.02 10.80 -2.91
C VAL A 271 3.96 9.32 -3.25
N ALA A 272 5.13 8.67 -3.35
CA ALA A 272 5.19 7.25 -3.61
C ALA A 272 4.66 6.42 -2.42
N LEU A 273 4.87 6.84 -1.16
CA LEU A 273 4.20 6.22 -0.01
C LEU A 273 2.66 6.28 -0.13
N MET A 274 2.12 7.44 -0.51
CA MET A 274 0.67 7.62 -0.69
C MET A 274 0.10 6.74 -1.81
N VAL A 275 0.84 6.56 -2.91
CA VAL A 275 0.41 5.66 -3.99
C VAL A 275 0.49 4.20 -3.53
N MET A 276 1.57 3.80 -2.87
CA MET A 276 1.77 2.42 -2.40
C MET A 276 0.70 1.98 -1.39
N GLU A 277 0.34 2.82 -0.42
CA GLU A 277 -0.68 2.50 0.58
C GLU A 277 -2.09 2.37 -0.05
N HIS A 278 -2.39 3.14 -1.11
CA HIS A 278 -3.61 2.93 -1.89
C HIS A 278 -3.54 1.59 -2.63
N GLN A 279 -2.45 1.36 -3.36
CA GLN A 279 -2.24 0.21 -4.23
C GLN A 279 -2.28 -1.12 -3.46
N THR A 280 -1.66 -1.19 -2.29
CA THR A 280 -1.59 -2.42 -1.48
C THR A 280 -2.98 -2.91 -1.06
N HIS A 281 -3.84 -2.03 -0.56
CA HIS A 281 -5.22 -2.40 -0.23
C HIS A 281 -6.08 -2.61 -1.48
N MET A 282 -5.84 -1.88 -2.58
CA MET A 282 -6.49 -2.13 -3.86
C MET A 282 -6.27 -3.56 -4.36
N HIS A 283 -5.04 -4.07 -4.26
CA HIS A 283 -4.72 -5.44 -4.65
C HIS A 283 -5.42 -6.49 -3.78
N ASN A 284 -5.55 -6.22 -2.48
CA ASN A 284 -6.32 -7.09 -1.59
C ASN A 284 -7.79 -7.11 -2.00
N PHE A 285 -8.35 -5.95 -2.33
CA PHE A 285 -9.74 -5.81 -2.76
C PHE A 285 -10.01 -6.57 -4.06
N LEU A 286 -9.15 -6.39 -5.06
CA LEU A 286 -9.23 -7.11 -6.33
C LEU A 286 -9.17 -8.63 -6.13
N THR A 287 -8.20 -9.09 -5.33
CA THR A 287 -8.06 -10.53 -5.01
C THR A 287 -9.30 -11.05 -4.30
N ARG A 288 -9.81 -10.29 -3.32
CA ARG A 288 -10.99 -10.64 -2.54
C ARG A 288 -12.23 -10.77 -3.44
N LEU A 289 -12.47 -9.80 -4.31
CA LEU A 289 -13.57 -9.85 -5.28
C LEU A 289 -13.42 -11.02 -6.25
N GLN A 290 -12.20 -11.28 -6.73
CA GLN A 290 -11.93 -12.42 -7.60
C GLN A 290 -12.29 -13.74 -6.90
N TYR A 291 -11.91 -13.91 -5.64
CA TYR A 291 -12.23 -15.14 -4.89
C TYR A 291 -13.73 -15.29 -4.67
N GLU A 292 -14.40 -14.22 -4.21
CA GLU A 292 -15.86 -14.25 -3.99
C GLU A 292 -16.62 -14.50 -5.30
N ALA A 293 -16.14 -13.97 -6.44
CA ALA A 293 -16.69 -14.24 -7.76
C ALA A 293 -16.49 -15.68 -8.19
N THR A 294 -15.28 -16.22 -8.08
CA THR A 294 -14.99 -17.62 -8.43
C THR A 294 -15.88 -18.57 -7.61
N ILE A 295 -15.98 -18.36 -6.30
CA ILE A 295 -16.80 -19.18 -5.40
C ILE A 295 -18.29 -19.04 -5.75
N SER A 296 -18.78 -17.82 -5.97
CA SER A 296 -20.19 -17.60 -6.31
C SER A 296 -20.59 -18.23 -7.65
N LEU A 297 -19.70 -18.14 -8.64
CA LEU A 297 -19.90 -18.80 -9.94
C LEU A 297 -19.91 -20.31 -9.82
N GLN A 298 -18.99 -20.89 -9.05
CA GLN A 298 -18.93 -22.34 -8.83
C GLN A 298 -20.15 -22.86 -8.04
N MET A 299 -20.59 -22.13 -7.01
CA MET A 299 -21.66 -22.58 -6.10
C MET A 299 -23.07 -22.30 -6.65
N TYR A 300 -23.26 -21.15 -7.32
CA TYR A 300 -24.59 -20.66 -7.72
C TYR A 300 -24.75 -20.42 -9.22
N GLY A 301 -23.66 -20.42 -10.00
CA GLY A 301 -23.69 -20.13 -11.44
C GLY A 301 -23.84 -18.63 -11.79
N HIS A 302 -23.76 -17.72 -10.81
CA HIS A 302 -23.90 -16.27 -11.02
C HIS A 302 -23.22 -15.45 -9.91
N VAL A 303 -23.03 -14.14 -10.14
CA VAL A 303 -22.37 -13.21 -9.19
C VAL A 303 -23.32 -12.22 -8.48
N ASN A 304 -24.63 -12.50 -8.49
CA ASN A 304 -25.66 -11.57 -7.98
C ASN A 304 -25.47 -11.12 -6.51
N TYR A 305 -24.73 -11.89 -5.70
CA TYR A 305 -24.47 -11.59 -4.30
C TYR A 305 -23.30 -10.63 -4.07
N LEU A 306 -22.58 -10.22 -5.13
CA LEU A 306 -21.41 -9.35 -5.01
C LEU A 306 -21.71 -7.86 -5.08
N LYS A 307 -22.99 -7.45 -5.13
CA LYS A 307 -23.37 -6.05 -5.28
C LYS A 307 -22.69 -5.15 -4.23
N THR A 308 -22.80 -5.49 -2.96
CA THR A 308 -22.22 -4.70 -1.86
C THR A 308 -20.70 -4.63 -1.95
N ALA A 309 -20.03 -5.76 -2.22
CA ALA A 309 -18.58 -5.81 -2.37
C ALA A 309 -18.11 -5.00 -3.59
N SER A 310 -18.86 -5.04 -4.69
CA SER A 310 -18.59 -4.29 -5.92
C SER A 310 -18.78 -2.79 -5.73
N GLU A 311 -19.83 -2.36 -5.03
CA GLU A 311 -20.03 -0.95 -4.69
C GLU A 311 -18.92 -0.43 -3.76
N ALA A 312 -18.51 -1.24 -2.77
CA ALA A 312 -17.40 -0.90 -1.89
C ALA A 312 -16.06 -0.80 -2.63
N PHE A 313 -15.82 -1.71 -3.59
CA PHE A 313 -14.67 -1.65 -4.47
C PHE A 313 -14.65 -0.37 -5.30
N LEU A 314 -15.78 0.02 -5.90
CA LEU A 314 -15.88 1.25 -6.68
C LEU A 314 -15.64 2.49 -5.81
N ARG A 315 -16.16 2.53 -4.58
CA ARG A 315 -15.86 3.62 -3.63
C ARG A 315 -14.36 3.72 -3.34
N TYR A 316 -13.70 2.58 -3.10
CA TYR A 316 -12.26 2.53 -2.83
C TYR A 316 -11.44 2.96 -4.06
N LEU A 317 -11.76 2.41 -5.25
CA LEU A 317 -11.08 2.72 -6.51
C LEU A 317 -11.18 4.21 -6.87
N LEU A 318 -12.35 4.82 -6.63
CA LEU A 318 -12.64 6.21 -7.00
C LEU A 318 -12.27 7.22 -5.89
N PHE A 319 -11.56 6.79 -4.84
CA PHE A 319 -11.12 7.65 -3.74
C PHE A 319 -12.26 8.42 -3.06
N THR A 320 -13.49 7.90 -3.06
CA THR A 320 -14.65 8.65 -2.51
C THR A 320 -14.56 8.85 -1.00
N GLU A 321 -13.66 8.11 -0.35
CA GLU A 321 -13.45 8.08 1.10
C GLU A 321 -12.00 8.50 1.45
N GLU A 322 -11.30 9.17 0.54
CA GLU A 322 -9.96 9.70 0.79
C GLU A 322 -9.93 10.66 1.98
N ALA A 323 -8.98 10.44 2.88
CA ALA A 323 -8.75 11.35 4.00
C ALA A 323 -8.34 12.72 3.45
N PRO A 324 -8.95 13.83 3.91
CA PRO A 324 -8.67 15.15 3.35
C PRO A 324 -7.19 15.52 3.37
N ILE A 325 -6.63 15.79 2.19
CA ILE A 325 -5.29 16.36 2.03
C ILE A 325 -5.42 17.88 2.20
N LYS A 326 -4.91 18.41 3.32
CA LYS A 326 -5.13 19.80 3.77
C LYS A 326 -4.13 20.80 3.19
N GLY A 327 -3.16 20.34 2.40
CA GLY A 327 -2.13 21.19 1.81
C GLY A 327 -1.37 20.48 0.68
N PRO A 328 -0.59 21.22 -0.13
CA PRO A 328 0.16 20.63 -1.22
C PRO A 328 1.17 19.60 -0.72
N VAL A 329 1.29 18.50 -1.45
CA VAL A 329 2.27 17.44 -1.21
C VAL A 329 3.18 17.33 -2.43
N SER A 330 4.50 17.32 -2.22
CA SER A 330 5.51 17.19 -3.26
C SER A 330 6.58 16.18 -2.86
N GLY A 331 6.86 15.23 -3.75
CA GLY A 331 7.91 14.22 -3.58
C GLY A 331 9.32 14.81 -3.53
N ALA A 332 10.27 14.00 -3.06
CA ALA A 332 11.70 14.29 -3.11
C ALA A 332 12.38 13.71 -4.37
N THR A 333 11.65 12.90 -5.14
CA THR A 333 12.10 12.21 -6.35
C THR A 333 11.24 12.62 -7.55
N ARG A 334 11.54 12.05 -8.72
CA ARG A 334 10.70 12.18 -9.92
C ARG A 334 9.57 11.15 -9.97
N PHE A 335 9.22 10.51 -8.84
CA PHE A 335 8.21 9.45 -8.81
C PHE A 335 6.90 9.87 -9.46
N ALA A 336 6.34 11.01 -9.07
CA ALA A 336 5.06 11.51 -9.59
C ALA A 336 5.08 11.67 -11.12
N GLU A 337 6.16 12.23 -11.67
CA GLU A 337 6.35 12.39 -13.12
C GLU A 337 6.45 11.03 -13.82
N THR A 338 7.26 10.12 -13.27
CA THR A 338 7.46 8.78 -13.86
C THR A 338 6.22 7.91 -13.78
N PHE A 339 5.45 8.00 -12.70
CA PHE A 339 4.21 7.27 -12.50
C PHE A 339 3.12 7.78 -13.45
N ALA A 340 2.92 9.11 -13.53
CA ALA A 340 1.93 9.68 -14.44
C ALA A 340 2.23 9.40 -15.93
N ALA A 341 3.52 9.31 -16.29
CA ALA A 341 3.93 9.03 -17.67
C ALA A 341 3.69 7.58 -18.13
N GLN A 342 3.44 6.64 -17.20
CA GLN A 342 3.14 5.24 -17.54
C GLN A 342 1.75 5.08 -18.16
N GLY A 343 0.84 6.02 -17.90
CA GLY A 343 -0.55 5.94 -18.35
C GLY A 343 -1.38 4.93 -17.55
N PRO A 344 -2.68 4.80 -17.87
CA PRO A 344 -3.55 3.75 -17.33
C PRO A 344 -3.31 2.38 -17.95
#